data_AF-A0A158NW47-F1
#
_entry.id   AF-A0A158NW47-F1
#
_cell.length_a   1.000
_cell.length_b   1.000
_cell.length_c   1.000
_cell.angle_alpha   90.00
_cell.angle_beta   90.00
_cell.angle_gamma   90.00
#
_symmetry.space_group_name_H-M   'P 1'
#
loop_
_entity.id
_entity.type
_entity.pdbx_description
1 polymer ?
#
loop_
_entity_poly.entity_id
_entity_poly.type
_entity_poly.pdbx_seq_one_letter_code
_entity_poly.pdbx_strand_id
1 'polypeptide(L)'
;MTSMMKKLLFSLFSFLALLAHGAAISSRLVCYFSNWAIHRPGIGSYGIDDIPINMCTHIIYSFIGVSNLTWTVLILDEEIDIQKDGFNKFVALKEKQPNLKTQVAIGGWGEGGRKYSQMVSVKARRDALISSIVDLMYKYKFDGFDLDWEYPAATDRGGSFNDKNNFFYFVEELRTAFDKAGKGWEITMAVPIPMFRLNEGYHVPELCNLTDAIHIMTYDLRGNWAGFADVHSPLYRRPHDQYAYEKLNVHDGLQLWEDKGCPADKLVVGIPLYGRTFTLSQGNNNFKPGTYINKEAGGGEPGNYTNAKGFISYYEICMELQQPNQNGWIKDYDDVGKVPYMYKAGGKSPQWVGYEDADSIVHKINFIKEKKYLGAMVWACDMDDFKGVCGPMNPLITTIYNGFKGYIVTSKNYNTTPRPEWDRPPSTLSSIGEKPRPTPNPEPTLNPKPIPNPKPTSNPDVTSRPTQSTSKPDDKNEVVCNGQIMIPGKDCSEYFTCVHGKPMKSRCPTGLIFHTTNLICDWPENADRKECKKI
;
A
#
# COMPACT_ATOMS: atom_id res chain seq x y z
N MET A 1 -56.91 17.03 4.72
CA MET A 1 -55.51 17.43 4.41
C MET A 1 -55.50 18.36 3.21
N THR A 2 -55.02 19.58 3.39
CA THR A 2 -54.90 20.58 2.33
C THR A 2 -53.89 20.14 1.26
N SER A 3 -54.05 20.61 0.02
CA SER A 3 -53.17 20.32 -1.13
C SER A 3 -51.67 20.52 -0.82
N MET A 4 -51.37 21.45 0.09
CA MET A 4 -50.02 21.76 0.58
C MET A 4 -49.40 20.64 1.42
N MET A 5 -50.18 19.97 2.29
CA MET A 5 -49.70 18.82 3.08
C MET A 5 -49.38 17.61 2.19
N LYS A 6 -50.15 17.37 1.12
CA LYS A 6 -49.89 16.27 0.18
C LYS A 6 -48.57 16.47 -0.59
N LYS A 7 -48.27 17.72 -1.00
CA LYS A 7 -47.00 18.06 -1.66
C LYS A 7 -45.81 17.93 -0.71
N LEU A 8 -45.97 18.34 0.55
CA LEU A 8 -44.92 18.23 1.57
C LEU A 8 -44.62 16.76 1.91
N LEU A 9 -45.64 15.91 2.03
CA LEU A 9 -45.46 14.47 2.25
C LEU A 9 -44.82 13.78 1.05
N PHE A 10 -45.20 14.11 -0.18
CA PHE A 10 -44.56 13.54 -1.38
C PHE A 10 -43.09 13.98 -1.51
N SER A 11 -42.76 15.23 -1.19
CA SER A 11 -41.37 15.70 -1.21
C SER A 11 -40.55 15.06 -0.09
N LEU A 12 -41.14 14.82 1.09
CA LEU A 12 -40.48 14.14 2.19
C LEU A 12 -40.20 12.67 1.87
N PHE A 13 -41.12 11.96 1.22
CA PHE A 13 -40.92 10.58 0.75
C PHE A 13 -39.85 10.49 -0.35
N SER A 14 -39.81 11.45 -1.29
CA SER A 14 -38.73 11.50 -2.29
C SER A 14 -37.37 11.81 -1.66
N PHE A 15 -37.32 12.71 -0.67
CA PHE A 15 -36.09 13.05 0.05
C PHE A 15 -35.61 11.90 0.95
N LEU A 16 -36.54 11.17 1.59
CA LEU A 16 -36.25 9.94 2.36
C LEU A 16 -35.84 8.77 1.45
N ALA A 17 -36.39 8.65 0.24
CA ALA A 17 -35.96 7.65 -0.74
C ALA A 17 -34.56 7.95 -1.31
N LEU A 18 -34.19 9.23 -1.42
CA LEU A 18 -32.83 9.69 -1.72
C LEU A 18 -31.85 9.51 -0.55
N LEU A 19 -32.31 9.61 0.69
CA LEU A 19 -31.50 9.33 1.89
C LEU A 19 -31.34 7.82 2.18
N ALA A 20 -32.28 6.98 1.74
CA ALA A 20 -32.25 5.52 1.93
C ALA A 20 -31.46 4.78 0.84
N HIS A 21 -31.20 5.41 -0.31
CA HIS A 21 -30.15 4.96 -1.22
C HIS A 21 -28.82 5.51 -0.69
N GLY A 22 -28.17 4.79 0.22
CA GLY A 22 -26.74 4.98 0.41
C GLY A 22 -26.08 5.00 -0.97
N ALA A 23 -25.24 6.00 -1.25
CA ALA A 23 -24.71 6.25 -2.59
C ALA A 23 -24.15 4.94 -3.17
N ALA A 24 -24.86 4.38 -4.15
CA ALA A 24 -24.43 3.16 -4.81
C ALA A 24 -23.13 3.47 -5.56
N ILE A 25 -22.01 2.93 -5.10
CA ILE A 25 -20.70 3.14 -5.72
C ILE A 25 -20.53 2.09 -6.83
N SER A 26 -20.28 2.54 -8.05
CA SER A 26 -19.90 1.64 -9.15
C SER A 26 -18.52 1.06 -8.89
N SER A 27 -18.35 -0.23 -9.17
CA SER A 27 -17.05 -0.89 -9.00
C SER A 27 -15.98 -0.33 -9.92
N ARG A 28 -14.72 -0.33 -9.46
CA ARG A 28 -13.56 0.08 -10.28
C ARG A 28 -12.91 -1.13 -10.96
N LEU A 29 -12.64 -1.00 -12.26
CA LEU A 29 -11.60 -1.74 -12.96
C LEU A 29 -10.47 -0.77 -13.29
N VAL A 30 -9.35 -0.92 -12.59
CA VAL A 30 -8.16 -0.06 -12.69
C VAL A 30 -7.09 -0.76 -13.52
N CYS A 31 -6.59 -0.11 -14.56
CA CYS A 31 -5.63 -0.71 -15.49
C CYS A 31 -4.34 0.09 -15.51
N TYR A 32 -3.25 -0.47 -15.00
CA TYR A 32 -1.92 0.13 -15.15
C TYR A 32 -1.41 -0.07 -16.57
N PHE A 33 -0.88 1.00 -17.17
CA PHE A 33 -0.26 1.06 -18.48
C PHE A 33 1.23 1.35 -18.33
N SER A 34 2.08 0.45 -18.80
CA SER A 34 3.53 0.59 -18.73
C SER A 34 4.07 1.35 -19.95
N ASN A 35 4.64 2.54 -19.77
CA ASN A 35 5.14 3.35 -20.89
C ASN A 35 6.30 2.70 -21.66
N TRP A 36 7.07 1.83 -21.00
CA TRP A 36 8.17 1.09 -21.62
C TRP A 36 7.72 -0.11 -22.46
N ALA A 37 6.45 -0.53 -22.37
CA ALA A 37 5.95 -1.68 -23.13
C ALA A 37 5.97 -1.45 -24.65
N ILE A 38 6.02 -0.20 -25.09
CA ILE A 38 6.18 0.16 -26.52
C ILE A 38 7.50 -0.37 -27.09
N HIS A 39 8.53 -0.54 -26.25
CA HIS A 39 9.87 -0.98 -26.64
C HIS A 39 10.02 -2.50 -26.73
N ARG A 40 9.00 -3.27 -26.35
CA ARG A 40 9.03 -4.74 -26.50
C ARG A 40 9.02 -5.12 -27.98
N PRO A 41 9.73 -6.20 -28.37
CA PRO A 41 9.84 -6.59 -29.77
C PRO A 41 8.53 -7.18 -30.33
N GLY A 42 8.31 -7.05 -31.63
CA GLY A 42 7.27 -7.78 -32.36
C GLY A 42 5.87 -7.63 -31.76
N ILE A 43 5.18 -8.75 -31.53
CA ILE A 43 3.82 -8.77 -30.97
C ILE A 43 3.73 -8.27 -29.52
N GLY A 44 4.87 -8.16 -28.81
CA GLY A 44 4.90 -7.66 -27.44
C GLY A 44 4.85 -6.14 -27.33
N SER A 45 5.07 -5.41 -28.43
CA SER A 45 4.99 -3.94 -28.46
C SER A 45 3.57 -3.48 -28.18
N TYR A 46 3.42 -2.66 -27.14
CA TYR A 46 2.13 -2.17 -26.64
C TYR A 46 2.18 -0.66 -26.46
N GLY A 47 1.28 0.06 -27.14
CA GLY A 47 1.16 1.52 -27.05
C GLY A 47 -0.16 1.99 -26.46
N ILE A 48 -0.34 3.31 -26.41
CA ILE A 48 -1.57 3.96 -25.91
C ILE A 48 -2.81 3.51 -26.69
N ASP A 49 -2.68 3.27 -28.00
CA ASP A 49 -3.78 2.83 -28.85
C ASP A 49 -4.22 1.37 -28.61
N ASP A 50 -3.41 0.55 -27.92
CA ASP A 50 -3.73 -0.83 -27.57
C ASP A 50 -4.54 -0.93 -26.25
N ILE A 51 -4.72 0.18 -25.52
CA ILE A 51 -5.41 0.21 -24.23
C ILE A 51 -6.90 -0.13 -24.39
N PRO A 52 -7.45 -1.12 -23.64
CA PRO A 52 -8.87 -1.48 -23.71
C PRO A 52 -9.76 -0.49 -22.94
N ILE A 53 -9.84 0.75 -23.44
CA ILE A 53 -10.51 1.88 -22.78
C ILE A 53 -12.01 1.69 -22.54
N ASN A 54 -12.65 0.77 -23.25
CA ASN A 54 -14.07 0.44 -23.08
C ASN A 54 -14.34 -0.50 -21.90
N MET A 55 -13.30 -1.15 -21.36
CA MET A 55 -13.41 -2.08 -20.23
C MET A 55 -12.92 -1.46 -18.92
N CYS A 56 -11.86 -0.65 -18.97
CA CYS A 56 -11.32 0.00 -17.78
C CYS A 56 -12.16 1.21 -17.36
N THR A 57 -12.29 1.42 -16.05
CA THR A 57 -12.89 2.64 -15.46
C THR A 57 -11.83 3.70 -15.17
N HIS A 58 -10.63 3.24 -14.81
CA HIS A 58 -9.46 4.06 -14.52
C HIS A 58 -8.28 3.46 -15.27
N ILE A 59 -7.49 4.28 -15.94
CA ILE A 59 -6.20 3.91 -16.53
C ILE A 59 -5.10 4.74 -15.89
N ILE A 60 -3.99 4.11 -15.54
CA ILE A 60 -2.89 4.73 -14.80
C ILE A 60 -1.61 4.64 -15.64
N TYR A 61 -1.05 5.79 -16.00
CA TYR A 61 0.20 5.88 -16.74
C TYR A 61 1.38 5.64 -15.81
N SER A 62 2.16 4.60 -16.08
CA SER A 62 3.33 4.17 -15.30
C SER A 62 4.62 4.32 -16.11
N PHE A 63 5.60 5.10 -15.68
CA PHE A 63 5.68 5.91 -14.46
C PHE A 63 6.39 7.25 -14.71
N ILE A 64 6.13 8.21 -13.83
CA ILE A 64 7.05 9.30 -13.54
C ILE A 64 7.87 8.99 -12.28
N GLY A 65 8.94 9.74 -12.04
CA GLY A 65 9.83 9.57 -10.89
C GLY A 65 10.01 10.84 -10.06
N VAL A 66 10.96 10.77 -9.12
CA VAL A 66 11.40 11.92 -8.32
C VAL A 66 12.87 12.25 -8.63
N SER A 67 13.13 13.53 -8.91
CA SER A 67 14.50 14.06 -9.05
C SER A 67 15.20 14.13 -7.70
N ASN A 68 16.39 13.56 -7.60
CA ASN A 68 17.23 13.66 -6.40
C ASN A 68 18.02 14.98 -6.29
N LEU A 69 17.88 15.87 -7.28
CA LEU A 69 18.53 17.19 -7.30
C LEU A 69 17.53 18.28 -6.91
N THR A 70 16.39 18.31 -7.58
CA THR A 70 15.37 19.36 -7.44
C THR A 70 14.23 18.97 -6.51
N TRP A 71 14.08 17.67 -6.20
CA TRP A 71 12.94 17.12 -5.44
C TRP A 71 11.58 17.41 -6.09
N THR A 72 11.58 17.58 -7.40
CA THR A 72 10.37 17.73 -8.23
C THR A 72 10.11 16.43 -9.00
N VAL A 73 8.96 16.38 -9.68
CA VAL A 73 8.67 15.33 -10.68
C VAL A 73 9.83 15.21 -11.67
N LEU A 74 10.21 13.97 -11.96
CA LEU A 74 11.14 13.55 -13.00
C LEU A 74 10.36 12.78 -14.07
N ILE A 75 10.51 13.15 -15.33
CA ILE A 75 10.01 12.36 -16.46
C ILE A 75 11.04 11.29 -16.79
N LEU A 76 10.63 10.02 -16.80
CA LEU A 76 11.57 8.89 -16.93
C LEU A 76 11.93 8.61 -18.39
N ASP A 77 10.98 8.80 -19.32
CA ASP A 77 11.20 8.64 -20.76
C ASP A 77 10.72 9.91 -21.50
N GLU A 78 11.55 10.95 -21.54
CA GLU A 78 11.18 12.21 -22.20
C GLU A 78 10.88 12.04 -23.70
N GLU A 79 11.48 11.05 -24.38
CA GLU A 79 11.22 10.81 -25.79
C GLU A 79 9.77 10.36 -26.01
N ILE A 80 9.31 9.40 -25.22
CA ILE A 80 7.94 8.88 -25.34
C ILE A 80 6.94 9.85 -24.71
N ASP A 81 7.20 10.27 -23.47
CA ASP A 81 6.23 10.97 -22.64
C ASP A 81 6.00 12.42 -23.11
N ILE A 82 7.06 13.08 -23.60
CA ILE A 82 7.04 14.50 -24.00
C ILE A 82 7.19 14.67 -25.51
N GLN A 83 8.28 14.18 -26.10
CA GLN A 83 8.60 14.48 -27.51
C GLN A 83 7.60 13.81 -28.47
N LYS A 84 7.13 12.60 -28.14
CA LYS A 84 6.07 11.88 -28.86
C LYS A 84 4.68 12.11 -28.28
N ASP A 85 4.55 13.06 -27.35
CA ASP A 85 3.29 13.53 -26.80
C ASP A 85 2.50 12.44 -26.03
N GLY A 86 3.21 11.50 -25.40
CA GLY A 86 2.62 10.34 -24.71
C GLY A 86 1.58 10.73 -23.66
N PHE A 87 1.87 11.70 -22.79
CA PHE A 87 0.92 12.11 -21.75
C PHE A 87 -0.38 12.70 -22.32
N ASN A 88 -0.28 13.61 -23.30
CA ASN A 88 -1.48 14.23 -23.88
C ASN A 88 -2.31 13.20 -24.66
N LYS A 89 -1.67 12.30 -25.43
CA LYS A 89 -2.36 11.20 -26.12
C LYS A 89 -3.08 10.26 -25.16
N PHE A 90 -2.46 9.94 -24.03
CA PHE A 90 -3.06 9.10 -23.01
C PHE A 90 -4.28 9.79 -22.37
N VAL A 91 -4.16 11.06 -21.99
CA VAL A 91 -5.27 11.82 -21.39
C VAL A 91 -6.42 12.02 -22.40
N ALA A 92 -6.11 12.19 -23.69
CA ALA A 92 -7.09 12.30 -24.77
C ALA A 92 -7.93 11.03 -24.99
N LEU A 93 -7.58 9.89 -24.40
CA LEU A 93 -8.43 8.68 -24.43
C LEU A 93 -9.82 8.93 -23.83
N LYS A 94 -9.96 9.92 -22.93
CA LYS A 94 -11.25 10.33 -22.37
C LYS A 94 -12.19 10.96 -23.40
N GLU A 95 -11.66 11.47 -24.51
CA GLU A 95 -12.50 11.96 -25.61
C GLU A 95 -13.22 10.81 -26.31
N LYS A 96 -12.61 9.61 -26.31
CA LYS A 96 -13.20 8.38 -26.84
C LYS A 96 -14.12 7.68 -25.82
N GLN A 97 -13.80 7.80 -24.53
CA GLN A 97 -14.60 7.26 -23.42
C GLN A 97 -14.79 8.31 -22.30
N PRO A 98 -15.89 9.09 -22.31
CA PRO A 98 -16.06 10.23 -21.39
C PRO A 98 -16.09 9.88 -19.90
N ASN A 99 -16.43 8.65 -19.54
CA ASN A 99 -16.47 8.20 -18.14
C ASN A 99 -15.14 7.64 -17.64
N LEU A 100 -14.13 7.52 -18.51
CA LEU A 100 -12.80 7.03 -18.16
C LEU A 100 -12.05 8.07 -17.33
N LYS A 101 -11.35 7.62 -16.29
CA LYS A 101 -10.41 8.43 -15.52
C LYS A 101 -8.98 8.10 -15.91
N THR A 102 -8.20 9.13 -16.19
CA THR A 102 -6.77 9.00 -16.51
C THR A 102 -5.94 9.49 -15.35
N GLN A 103 -5.08 8.64 -14.80
CA GLN A 103 -4.16 8.99 -13.73
C GLN A 103 -2.70 8.81 -14.19
N VAL A 104 -1.78 9.38 -13.43
CA VAL A 104 -0.33 9.15 -13.58
C VAL A 104 0.24 8.64 -12.26
N ALA A 105 1.07 7.61 -12.31
CA ALA A 105 1.71 7.03 -11.14
C ALA A 105 3.15 7.52 -10.99
N ILE A 106 3.54 7.84 -9.75
CA ILE A 106 4.92 8.16 -9.39
C ILE A 106 5.54 7.02 -8.58
N GLY A 107 6.73 6.56 -8.99
CA GLY A 107 7.45 5.49 -8.29
C GLY A 107 7.63 4.22 -9.10
N GLY A 108 7.16 3.11 -8.55
CA GLY A 108 7.40 1.77 -9.04
C GLY A 108 8.78 1.21 -8.65
N TRP A 109 8.92 -0.11 -8.76
CA TRP A 109 10.12 -0.84 -8.35
C TRP A 109 11.43 -0.28 -8.93
N GLY A 110 11.42 0.16 -10.19
CA GLY A 110 12.61 0.64 -10.92
C GLY A 110 13.16 1.98 -10.42
N GLU A 111 12.32 2.83 -9.81
CA GLU A 111 12.73 4.15 -9.28
C GLU A 111 13.52 4.05 -7.95
N GLY A 112 13.39 2.92 -7.25
CA GLY A 112 13.96 2.70 -5.91
C GLY A 112 13.23 3.47 -4.79
N GLY A 113 13.52 3.14 -3.53
CA GLY A 113 12.85 3.78 -2.37
C GLY A 113 13.61 4.94 -1.73
N ARG A 114 14.95 4.99 -1.85
CA ARG A 114 15.80 5.97 -1.14
C ARG A 114 15.46 7.42 -1.47
N LYS A 115 15.20 7.73 -2.74
CA LYS A 115 14.86 9.10 -3.18
C LYS A 115 13.58 9.60 -2.53
N TYR A 116 12.58 8.73 -2.39
CA TYR A 116 11.31 9.04 -1.73
C TYR A 116 11.48 9.29 -0.24
N SER A 117 12.25 8.44 0.47
CA SER A 117 12.59 8.66 1.89
C SER A 117 13.28 10.01 2.10
N GLN A 118 14.26 10.35 1.26
CA GLN A 118 14.97 11.64 1.32
C GLN A 118 14.06 12.83 0.99
N MET A 119 13.13 12.67 0.05
CA MET A 119 12.15 13.69 -0.33
C MET A 119 11.17 13.95 0.83
N VAL A 120 10.55 12.92 1.42
CA VAL A 120 9.55 13.13 2.47
C VAL A 120 10.14 13.63 3.79
N SER A 121 11.43 13.39 4.02
CA SER A 121 12.14 13.74 5.27
C SER A 121 12.25 15.25 5.54
N VAL A 122 12.08 16.10 4.53
CA VAL A 122 12.23 17.57 4.65
C VAL A 122 11.00 18.24 4.08
N LYS A 123 10.33 19.08 4.89
CA LYS A 123 9.10 19.77 4.47
C LYS A 123 9.25 20.55 3.16
N ALA A 124 10.32 21.33 3.01
CA ALA A 124 10.57 22.08 1.77
C ALA A 124 10.70 21.19 0.51
N ARG A 125 11.16 19.94 0.66
CA ARG A 125 11.23 18.97 -0.45
C ARG A 125 9.88 18.38 -0.78
N ARG A 126 9.05 18.11 0.24
CA ARG A 126 7.64 17.73 0.05
C ARG A 126 6.87 18.84 -0.67
N ASP A 127 7.02 20.09 -0.22
CA ASP A 127 6.39 21.25 -0.85
C ASP A 127 6.83 21.40 -2.32
N ALA A 128 8.11 21.20 -2.63
CA ALA A 128 8.62 21.22 -4.01
C ALA A 128 8.01 20.13 -4.88
N LEU A 129 7.94 18.88 -4.38
CA LEU A 129 7.32 17.79 -5.13
C LEU A 129 5.83 18.05 -5.35
N ILE A 130 5.09 18.39 -4.30
CA ILE A 130 3.64 18.68 -4.36
C ILE A 130 3.37 19.80 -5.35
N SER A 131 4.14 20.89 -5.32
CA SER A 131 3.99 21.98 -6.31
C SER A 131 4.18 21.47 -7.74
N SER A 132 5.24 20.69 -7.99
CA SER A 132 5.49 20.15 -9.33
C SER A 132 4.46 19.10 -9.79
N ILE A 133 3.86 18.34 -8.86
CA ILE A 133 2.73 17.45 -9.15
C ILE A 133 1.52 18.27 -9.56
N VAL A 134 1.17 19.32 -8.81
CA VAL A 134 0.05 20.20 -9.14
C VAL A 134 0.26 20.85 -10.51
N ASP A 135 1.47 21.31 -10.82
CA ASP A 135 1.80 21.86 -12.15
C ASP A 135 1.61 20.82 -13.27
N LEU A 136 2.06 19.57 -13.04
CA LEU A 136 1.87 18.46 -13.97
C LEU A 136 0.38 18.17 -14.21
N MET A 137 -0.41 18.09 -13.14
CA MET A 137 -1.85 17.86 -13.20
C MET A 137 -2.56 18.97 -13.98
N TYR A 138 -2.18 20.23 -13.77
CA TYR A 138 -2.68 21.36 -14.56
C TYR A 138 -2.24 21.32 -16.02
N LYS A 139 -1.00 20.91 -16.29
CA LYS A 139 -0.43 20.90 -17.65
C LYS A 139 -1.08 19.84 -18.52
N TYR A 140 -1.09 18.58 -18.07
CA TYR A 140 -1.53 17.45 -18.90
C TYR A 140 -2.98 17.02 -18.68
N LYS A 141 -3.69 17.59 -17.70
CA LYS A 141 -5.13 17.35 -17.47
C LYS A 141 -5.48 15.91 -17.07
N PHE A 142 -4.60 15.25 -16.33
CA PHE A 142 -4.93 14.03 -15.59
C PHE A 142 -6.07 14.29 -14.58
N ASP A 143 -6.85 13.25 -14.28
CA ASP A 143 -7.94 13.30 -13.30
C ASP A 143 -7.51 12.81 -11.92
N GLY A 144 -6.36 12.16 -11.80
CA GLY A 144 -5.83 11.73 -10.51
C GLY A 144 -4.35 11.38 -10.55
N PHE A 145 -3.82 11.11 -9.38
CA PHE A 145 -2.42 10.86 -9.14
C PHE A 145 -2.26 9.63 -8.24
N ASP A 146 -1.46 8.66 -8.70
CA ASP A 146 -1.25 7.39 -8.00
C ASP A 146 0.14 7.36 -7.35
N LEU A 147 0.17 6.97 -6.07
CA LEU A 147 1.38 6.88 -5.28
C LEU A 147 1.88 5.45 -5.24
N ASP A 148 3.07 5.21 -5.80
CA ASP A 148 3.70 3.88 -5.85
C ASP A 148 5.13 3.90 -5.30
N TRP A 149 5.31 4.45 -4.09
CA TRP A 149 6.57 4.34 -3.38
C TRP A 149 6.71 2.93 -2.79
N GLU A 150 7.69 2.18 -3.29
CA GLU A 150 8.02 0.83 -2.82
C GLU A 150 9.32 0.76 -1.98
N TYR A 151 9.29 0.81 -0.65
CA TYR A 151 8.17 1.13 0.24
C TYR A 151 8.64 2.12 1.33
N PRO A 152 7.74 2.92 1.94
CA PRO A 152 8.08 3.71 3.12
C PRO A 152 8.68 2.83 4.22
N ALA A 153 9.78 3.29 4.83
CA ALA A 153 10.50 2.64 5.92
C ALA A 153 11.19 1.30 5.60
N ALA A 154 11.03 0.77 4.38
CA ALA A 154 11.69 -0.45 3.94
C ALA A 154 13.21 -0.27 3.84
N THR A 155 13.97 -0.85 4.77
CA THR A 155 15.43 -0.71 4.83
C THR A 155 16.13 -1.31 3.60
N ASP A 156 15.61 -2.43 3.08
CA ASP A 156 16.05 -3.08 1.84
C ASP A 156 15.79 -2.24 0.59
N ARG A 157 14.99 -1.16 0.71
CA ARG A 157 14.69 -0.19 -0.34
C ARG A 157 15.27 1.21 -0.05
N GLY A 158 16.06 1.33 1.02
CA GLY A 158 16.70 2.58 1.44
C GLY A 158 15.79 3.53 2.21
N GLY A 159 14.71 3.02 2.80
CA GLY A 159 13.83 3.75 3.71
C GLY A 159 14.36 3.85 5.14
N SER A 160 13.67 4.65 5.95
CA SER A 160 13.97 4.94 7.36
C SER A 160 12.73 4.85 8.24
N PHE A 161 12.88 4.61 9.54
CA PHE A 161 11.76 4.52 10.49
C PHE A 161 10.81 5.73 10.45
N ASN A 162 11.35 6.95 10.25
CA ASN A 162 10.56 8.17 10.21
C ASN A 162 9.67 8.28 8.95
N ASP A 163 9.91 7.45 7.93
CA ASP A 163 9.15 7.46 6.69
C ASP A 163 7.67 7.20 6.91
N LYS A 164 7.28 6.42 7.93
CA LYS A 164 5.85 6.18 8.24
C LYS A 164 5.08 7.47 8.45
N ASN A 165 5.61 8.34 9.31
CA ASN A 165 5.02 9.65 9.60
C ASN A 165 5.20 10.60 8.41
N ASN A 166 6.40 10.64 7.83
CA ASN A 166 6.70 11.57 6.74
C ASN A 166 5.90 11.27 5.47
N PHE A 167 5.60 9.99 5.19
CA PHE A 167 4.72 9.58 4.11
C PHE A 167 3.29 10.03 4.36
N PHE A 168 2.76 9.81 5.58
CA PHE A 168 1.46 10.36 5.95
C PHE A 168 1.39 11.89 5.77
N TYR A 169 2.39 12.64 6.24
CA TYR A 169 2.45 14.10 6.06
C TYR A 169 2.43 14.48 4.59
N PHE A 170 3.19 13.78 3.75
CA PHE A 170 3.19 14.01 2.31
C PHE A 170 1.79 13.80 1.69
N VAL A 171 1.10 12.71 2.04
CA VAL A 171 -0.25 12.43 1.51
C VAL A 171 -1.28 13.45 2.00
N GLU A 172 -1.20 13.87 3.27
CA GLU A 172 -2.07 14.89 3.84
C GLU A 172 -1.87 16.27 3.18
N GLU A 173 -0.62 16.67 2.99
CA GLU A 173 -0.25 17.91 2.30
C GLU A 173 -0.67 17.87 0.81
N LEU A 174 -0.52 16.72 0.13
CA LEU A 174 -0.95 16.52 -1.26
C LEU A 174 -2.48 16.61 -1.40
N ARG A 175 -3.23 15.94 -0.52
CA ARG A 175 -4.71 16.05 -0.48
C ARG A 175 -5.15 17.49 -0.29
N THR A 176 -4.54 18.20 0.65
CA THR A 176 -4.80 19.62 0.90
C THR A 176 -4.56 20.46 -0.36
N ALA A 177 -3.46 20.21 -1.08
CA ALA A 177 -3.16 20.92 -2.33
C ALA A 177 -4.19 20.62 -3.44
N PHE A 178 -4.62 19.37 -3.57
CA PHE A 178 -5.63 18.97 -4.57
C PHE A 178 -7.02 19.55 -4.23
N ASP A 179 -7.41 19.59 -2.95
CA ASP A 179 -8.65 20.22 -2.50
C ASP A 179 -8.64 21.71 -2.78
N LYS A 180 -7.51 22.39 -2.49
CA LYS A 180 -7.33 23.81 -2.80
C LYS A 180 -7.39 24.10 -4.30
N ALA A 181 -6.90 23.19 -5.14
CA ALA A 181 -7.00 23.33 -6.59
C ALA A 181 -8.46 23.26 -7.09
N GLY A 182 -9.36 22.61 -6.33
CA GLY A 182 -10.80 22.57 -6.62
C GLY A 182 -11.14 21.87 -7.94
N LYS A 183 -10.29 20.94 -8.40
CA LYS A 183 -10.45 20.20 -9.66
C LYS A 183 -11.07 18.82 -9.50
N GLY A 184 -11.29 18.37 -8.26
CA GLY A 184 -11.76 17.02 -7.99
C GLY A 184 -10.75 15.95 -8.40
N TRP A 185 -9.45 16.26 -8.32
CA TRP A 185 -8.40 15.28 -8.61
C TRP A 185 -8.38 14.17 -7.55
N GLU A 186 -8.28 12.93 -8.03
CA GLU A 186 -8.17 11.76 -7.18
C GLU A 186 -6.73 11.55 -6.69
N ILE A 187 -6.59 10.99 -5.49
CA ILE A 187 -5.32 10.43 -5.00
C ILE A 187 -5.53 8.95 -4.75
N THR A 188 -4.71 8.12 -5.38
CA THR A 188 -4.71 6.67 -5.22
C THR A 188 -3.34 6.18 -4.78
N MET A 189 -3.24 4.94 -4.34
CA MET A 189 -1.99 4.40 -3.84
C MET A 189 -1.86 2.90 -4.10
N ALA A 190 -0.76 2.49 -4.71
CA ALA A 190 -0.33 1.10 -4.78
C ALA A 190 0.36 0.70 -3.47
N VAL A 191 -0.09 -0.40 -2.84
CA VAL A 191 0.35 -0.77 -1.49
C VAL A 191 0.57 -2.28 -1.33
N PRO A 192 1.48 -2.69 -0.43
CA PRO A 192 1.77 -4.10 -0.21
C PRO A 192 0.78 -4.75 0.77
N ILE A 193 0.88 -6.07 0.98
CA ILE A 193 0.11 -6.82 1.99
C ILE A 193 0.90 -7.54 3.11
N PRO A 194 2.23 -7.74 3.06
CA PRO A 194 2.94 -8.30 4.20
C PRO A 194 2.80 -7.42 5.44
N MET A 195 2.45 -8.04 6.58
CA MET A 195 2.22 -7.33 7.84
C MET A 195 3.39 -6.44 8.28
N PHE A 196 4.63 -6.88 8.05
CA PHE A 196 5.81 -6.09 8.40
C PHE A 196 5.88 -4.77 7.60
N ARG A 197 5.58 -4.80 6.29
CA ARG A 197 5.53 -3.58 5.46
C ARG A 197 4.49 -2.59 5.94
N LEU A 198 3.28 -3.05 6.28
CA LEU A 198 2.22 -2.18 6.81
C LEU A 198 2.62 -1.57 8.15
N ASN A 199 3.22 -2.36 9.04
CA ASN A 199 3.65 -1.88 10.36
C ASN A 199 4.77 -0.83 10.25
N GLU A 200 5.72 -1.05 9.33
CA GLU A 200 6.85 -0.16 9.05
C GLU A 200 6.40 1.16 8.42
N GLY A 201 5.56 1.12 7.37
CA GLY A 201 5.41 2.25 6.46
C GLY A 201 4.03 2.91 6.39
N TYR A 202 2.98 2.31 6.95
CA TYR A 202 1.60 2.73 6.62
C TYR A 202 0.74 3.05 7.84
N HIS A 203 0.26 4.29 7.89
CA HIS A 203 -0.81 4.74 8.77
C HIS A 203 -2.17 4.46 8.12
N VAL A 204 -2.58 3.18 8.14
CA VAL A 204 -3.70 2.67 7.31
C VAL A 204 -5.00 3.48 7.45
N PRO A 205 -5.55 3.77 8.64
CA PRO A 205 -6.80 4.53 8.75
C PRO A 205 -6.69 5.92 8.13
N GLU A 206 -5.59 6.62 8.40
CA GLU A 206 -5.36 7.98 7.93
C GLU A 206 -5.16 8.02 6.41
N LEU A 207 -4.36 7.12 5.86
CA LEU A 207 -4.11 7.03 4.42
C LEU A 207 -5.37 6.63 3.64
N CYS A 208 -6.17 5.69 4.14
CA CYS A 208 -7.43 5.31 3.49
C CYS A 208 -8.49 6.43 3.53
N ASN A 209 -8.41 7.34 4.51
CA ASN A 209 -9.26 8.52 4.55
C ASN A 209 -8.81 9.61 3.56
N LEU A 210 -7.51 9.75 3.32
CA LEU A 210 -6.93 10.78 2.44
C LEU A 210 -6.93 10.41 0.95
N THR A 211 -7.12 9.14 0.62
CA THR A 211 -7.06 8.61 -0.75
C THR A 211 -8.43 8.13 -1.22
N ASP A 212 -8.69 8.20 -2.53
CA ASP A 212 -9.94 7.81 -3.17
C ASP A 212 -10.06 6.30 -3.36
N ALA A 213 -8.95 5.61 -3.62
CA ALA A 213 -8.86 4.16 -3.69
C ALA A 213 -7.45 3.67 -3.30
N ILE A 214 -7.40 2.45 -2.77
CA ILE A 214 -6.17 1.74 -2.41
C ILE A 214 -6.01 0.56 -3.36
N HIS A 215 -4.97 0.59 -4.19
CA HIS A 215 -4.61 -0.47 -5.12
C HIS A 215 -3.72 -1.50 -4.41
N ILE A 216 -4.33 -2.56 -3.90
CA ILE A 216 -3.63 -3.57 -3.11
C ILE A 216 -2.86 -4.50 -4.05
N MET A 217 -1.54 -4.52 -3.95
CA MET A 217 -0.65 -5.37 -4.75
C MET A 217 -0.67 -6.82 -4.24
N THR A 218 -1.77 -7.52 -4.50
CA THR A 218 -1.98 -8.93 -4.12
C THR A 218 -1.35 -9.93 -5.08
N TYR A 219 -0.15 -9.60 -5.52
CA TYR A 219 0.72 -10.40 -6.37
C TYR A 219 2.18 -10.24 -5.90
N ASP A 220 3.10 -11.01 -6.48
CA ASP A 220 4.49 -11.11 -5.99
C ASP A 220 4.57 -11.54 -4.52
N LEU A 221 3.60 -12.34 -4.09
CA LEU A 221 3.56 -12.93 -2.77
C LEU A 221 4.58 -14.07 -2.65
N ARG A 222 4.99 -14.64 -3.79
CA ARG A 222 6.03 -15.65 -3.94
C ARG A 222 6.84 -15.34 -5.20
N GLY A 223 8.05 -15.88 -5.27
CA GLY A 223 8.98 -15.68 -6.39
C GLY A 223 10.34 -16.28 -6.07
N ASN A 224 11.29 -16.18 -6.99
CA ASN A 224 12.62 -16.82 -6.85
C ASN A 224 13.33 -16.43 -5.53
N TRP A 225 13.12 -15.20 -5.04
CA TRP A 225 13.68 -14.72 -3.78
C TRP A 225 13.26 -15.56 -2.56
N ALA A 226 12.11 -16.24 -2.61
CA ALA A 226 11.59 -17.10 -1.55
C ALA A 226 12.35 -18.44 -1.44
N GLY A 227 13.02 -18.90 -2.50
CA GLY A 227 13.81 -20.14 -2.50
C GLY A 227 13.04 -21.43 -2.76
N PHE A 228 11.78 -21.34 -3.19
CA PHE A 228 10.94 -22.47 -3.62
C PHE A 228 9.96 -22.03 -4.71
N ALA A 229 9.54 -22.95 -5.57
CA ALA A 229 8.61 -22.66 -6.66
C ALA A 229 7.17 -22.64 -6.15
N ASP A 230 6.44 -21.59 -6.49
CA ASP A 230 5.09 -21.37 -6.01
C ASP A 230 4.34 -20.32 -6.83
N VAL A 231 3.02 -20.36 -6.76
CA VAL A 231 2.13 -19.35 -7.35
C VAL A 231 2.28 -18.04 -6.58
N HIS A 232 2.28 -16.90 -7.29
CA HIS A 232 2.62 -15.60 -6.71
C HIS A 232 1.42 -14.74 -6.29
N SER A 233 0.20 -15.22 -6.51
CA SER A 233 -1.07 -14.56 -6.15
C SER A 233 -2.12 -15.55 -5.58
N PRO A 234 -1.74 -16.48 -4.66
CA PRO A 234 -2.69 -17.44 -4.10
C PRO A 234 -3.82 -16.73 -3.37
N LEU A 235 -5.06 -17.14 -3.64
CA LEU A 235 -6.25 -16.57 -3.02
C LEU A 235 -6.33 -16.90 -1.53
N TYR A 236 -6.05 -18.14 -1.16
CA TYR A 236 -6.12 -18.62 0.22
C TYR A 236 -4.80 -19.26 0.67
N ARG A 237 -4.64 -19.38 1.99
CA ARG A 237 -3.53 -20.09 2.65
C ARG A 237 -3.51 -21.59 2.28
N ARG A 238 -2.34 -22.13 1.93
CA ARG A 238 -2.08 -23.56 1.71
C ARG A 238 -1.44 -24.22 2.94
N PRO A 239 -1.47 -25.57 3.07
CA PRO A 239 -0.83 -26.27 4.18
C PRO A 239 0.68 -26.03 4.36
N HIS A 240 1.42 -25.72 3.29
CA HIS A 240 2.86 -25.42 3.37
C HIS A 240 3.17 -23.97 3.75
N ASP A 241 2.16 -23.10 3.84
CA ASP A 241 2.35 -21.71 4.25
C ASP A 241 2.55 -21.62 5.78
N GLN A 242 3.79 -21.33 6.16
CA GLN A 242 4.24 -21.22 7.55
C GLN A 242 4.97 -19.90 7.80
N TYR A 243 5.09 -19.51 9.07
CA TYR A 243 5.80 -18.30 9.50
C TYR A 243 5.29 -17.04 8.76
N ALA A 244 6.19 -16.26 8.15
CA ALA A 244 5.84 -15.05 7.41
C ALA A 244 4.91 -15.31 6.21
N TYR A 245 4.84 -16.55 5.71
CA TYR A 245 3.98 -16.93 4.59
C TYR A 245 2.55 -17.32 4.99
N GLU A 246 2.31 -17.58 6.29
CA GLU A 246 1.03 -18.11 6.80
C GLU A 246 -0.17 -17.25 6.37
N LYS A 247 -0.02 -15.93 6.40
CA LYS A 247 -1.05 -14.95 6.00
C LYS A 247 -0.70 -14.22 4.70
N LEU A 248 0.31 -14.68 3.96
CA LEU A 248 0.77 -14.03 2.74
C LEU A 248 0.03 -14.60 1.52
N ASN A 249 -1.27 -14.32 1.47
CA ASN A 249 -2.22 -14.67 0.42
C ASN A 249 -3.22 -13.51 0.23
N VAL A 250 -3.97 -13.51 -0.89
CA VAL A 250 -4.89 -12.41 -1.24
C VAL A 250 -5.96 -12.21 -0.17
N HIS A 251 -6.61 -13.28 0.29
CA HIS A 251 -7.68 -13.22 1.30
C HIS A 251 -7.21 -12.56 2.60
N ASP A 252 -6.15 -13.11 3.21
CA ASP A 252 -5.67 -12.64 4.51
C ASP A 252 -4.98 -11.27 4.41
N GLY A 253 -4.37 -10.95 3.27
CA GLY A 253 -3.81 -9.64 3.00
C GLY A 253 -4.86 -8.54 2.96
N LEU A 254 -5.99 -8.77 2.26
CA LEU A 254 -7.09 -7.81 2.24
C LEU A 254 -7.77 -7.71 3.61
N GLN A 255 -7.95 -8.85 4.30
CA GLN A 255 -8.48 -8.85 5.67
C GLN A 255 -7.59 -8.03 6.61
N LEU A 256 -6.26 -8.11 6.47
CA LEU A 256 -5.32 -7.31 7.26
C LEU A 256 -5.52 -5.79 7.05
N TRP A 257 -5.81 -5.34 5.83
CA TRP A 257 -6.10 -3.93 5.55
C TRP A 257 -7.41 -3.47 6.22
N GLU A 258 -8.46 -4.30 6.18
CA GLU A 258 -9.70 -4.04 6.92
C GLU A 258 -9.47 -4.01 8.43
N ASP A 259 -8.78 -5.03 8.96
CA ASP A 259 -8.45 -5.14 10.40
C ASP A 259 -7.64 -3.93 10.87
N LYS A 260 -6.83 -3.32 9.99
CA LYS A 260 -6.06 -2.11 10.29
C LYS A 260 -6.83 -0.80 10.09
N GLY A 261 -8.08 -0.86 9.61
CA GLY A 261 -8.97 0.29 9.56
C GLY A 261 -9.38 0.78 8.18
N CYS A 262 -8.92 0.14 7.09
CA CYS A 262 -9.28 0.58 5.75
C CYS A 262 -10.69 0.11 5.37
N PRO A 263 -11.58 1.01 4.89
CA PRO A 263 -12.91 0.62 4.42
C PRO A 263 -12.85 -0.33 3.21
N ALA A 264 -13.69 -1.37 3.20
CA ALA A 264 -13.76 -2.32 2.08
C ALA A 264 -14.07 -1.63 0.74
N ASP A 265 -14.92 -0.60 0.76
CA ASP A 265 -15.28 0.21 -0.39
C ASP A 265 -14.19 1.21 -0.85
N LYS A 266 -12.99 1.16 -0.25
CA LYS A 266 -11.76 1.80 -0.74
C LYS A 266 -10.77 0.80 -1.35
N LEU A 267 -10.89 -0.49 -1.03
CA LEU A 267 -9.90 -1.52 -1.39
C LEU A 267 -10.15 -2.06 -2.81
N VAL A 268 -9.12 -1.98 -3.65
CA VAL A 268 -9.12 -2.50 -5.03
C VAL A 268 -8.10 -3.64 -5.10
N VAL A 269 -8.54 -4.83 -5.49
CA VAL A 269 -7.71 -6.06 -5.45
C VAL A 269 -6.86 -6.19 -6.71
N GLY A 270 -5.53 -6.27 -6.56
CA GLY A 270 -4.59 -6.45 -7.65
C GLY A 270 -4.59 -7.86 -8.25
N ILE A 271 -4.68 -7.95 -9.57
CA ILE A 271 -4.63 -9.17 -10.35
C ILE A 271 -3.44 -9.09 -11.33
N PRO A 272 -2.45 -9.98 -11.22
CA PRO A 272 -1.31 -9.96 -12.12
C PRO A 272 -1.67 -10.57 -13.48
N LEU A 273 -1.35 -9.87 -14.57
CA LEU A 273 -1.46 -10.39 -15.94
C LEU A 273 -0.11 -10.95 -16.41
N TYR A 274 0.64 -11.53 -15.48
CA TYR A 274 1.96 -12.12 -15.67
C TYR A 274 2.13 -13.31 -14.72
N GLY A 275 3.21 -14.08 -14.88
CA GLY A 275 3.59 -15.13 -13.97
C GLY A 275 5.00 -14.95 -13.41
N ARG A 276 5.24 -15.54 -12.24
CA ARG A 276 6.59 -15.72 -11.69
C ARG A 276 7.14 -17.09 -12.08
N THR A 277 8.34 -17.08 -12.65
CA THR A 277 8.97 -18.27 -13.21
C THR A 277 10.16 -18.74 -12.37
N PHE A 278 10.44 -20.04 -12.41
CA PHE A 278 11.48 -20.69 -11.64
C PHE A 278 12.20 -21.74 -12.47
N THR A 279 13.51 -21.85 -12.27
CA THR A 279 14.26 -23.04 -12.66
C THR A 279 14.29 -23.97 -11.46
N LEU A 280 13.75 -25.18 -11.60
CA LEU A 280 13.74 -26.18 -10.53
C LEU A 280 15.14 -26.76 -10.30
N SER A 281 15.38 -27.32 -9.11
CA SER A 281 16.65 -28.00 -8.80
C SER A 281 16.92 -29.15 -9.77
N GLN A 282 18.20 -29.44 -10.03
CA GLN A 282 18.60 -30.51 -10.95
C GLN A 282 18.05 -31.87 -10.49
N GLY A 283 17.42 -32.61 -11.42
CA GLY A 283 16.82 -33.92 -11.12
C GLY A 283 15.51 -33.87 -10.32
N ASN A 284 14.95 -32.67 -10.09
CA ASN A 284 13.67 -32.53 -9.41
C ASN A 284 12.51 -33.03 -10.29
N ASN A 285 11.77 -34.01 -9.77
CA ASN A 285 10.57 -34.59 -10.40
C ASN A 285 9.29 -34.29 -9.60
N ASN A 286 9.38 -33.47 -8.55
CA ASN A 286 8.23 -32.95 -7.82
C ASN A 286 7.90 -31.54 -8.32
N PHE A 287 6.72 -31.38 -8.92
CA PHE A 287 6.26 -30.12 -9.52
C PHE A 287 5.17 -29.41 -8.73
N LYS A 288 4.81 -29.94 -7.55
CA LYS A 288 3.81 -29.31 -6.69
C LYS A 288 4.36 -28.01 -6.06
N PRO A 289 3.50 -27.03 -5.76
CA PRO A 289 3.89 -25.82 -5.03
C PRO A 289 4.70 -26.13 -3.76
N GLY A 290 5.72 -25.33 -3.49
CA GLY A 290 6.67 -25.54 -2.39
C GLY A 290 7.90 -26.38 -2.76
N THR A 291 8.01 -26.85 -4.01
CA THR A 291 9.16 -27.64 -4.47
C THR A 291 10.44 -26.81 -4.59
N TYR A 292 11.60 -27.46 -4.45
CA TYR A 292 12.91 -26.79 -4.45
C TYR A 292 13.32 -26.28 -5.84
N ILE A 293 14.05 -25.16 -5.82
CA ILE A 293 14.54 -24.46 -7.02
C ILE A 293 16.06 -24.35 -7.05
N ASN A 294 16.60 -24.06 -8.22
CA ASN A 294 17.94 -23.51 -8.37
C ASN A 294 17.83 -21.98 -8.21
N LYS A 295 18.00 -21.48 -6.99
CA LYS A 295 17.78 -20.06 -6.67
C LYS A 295 18.78 -19.15 -7.41
N GLU A 296 20.00 -19.65 -7.61
CA GLU A 296 21.12 -18.98 -8.26
C GLU A 296 20.89 -18.80 -9.76
N ALA A 297 19.97 -19.56 -10.38
CA ALA A 297 19.53 -19.30 -11.75
C ALA A 297 18.87 -17.92 -11.91
N GLY A 298 18.34 -17.37 -10.81
CA GLY A 298 17.68 -16.06 -10.75
C GLY A 298 16.20 -16.09 -11.12
N GLY A 299 15.64 -17.27 -11.38
CA GLY A 299 14.28 -17.47 -11.85
C GLY A 299 14.23 -18.49 -13.00
N GLY A 300 13.08 -18.59 -13.66
CA GLY A 300 12.96 -19.28 -14.94
C GLY A 300 13.61 -18.47 -16.06
N GLU A 301 13.81 -19.13 -17.20
CA GLU A 301 14.38 -18.49 -18.39
C GLU A 301 13.52 -17.27 -18.82
N PRO A 302 14.17 -16.21 -19.34
CA PRO A 302 13.44 -15.02 -19.76
C PRO A 302 12.54 -15.31 -20.97
N GLY A 303 11.34 -14.73 -20.97
CA GLY A 303 10.45 -14.78 -22.13
C GLY A 303 10.99 -13.98 -23.32
N ASN A 304 10.55 -14.31 -24.53
CA ASN A 304 11.04 -13.69 -25.78
C ASN A 304 10.71 -12.19 -25.90
N TYR A 305 9.73 -11.69 -25.15
CA TYR A 305 9.21 -10.33 -25.27
C TYR A 305 9.44 -9.52 -24.00
N THR A 306 9.14 -10.09 -22.84
CA THR A 306 9.41 -9.43 -21.55
C THR A 306 10.90 -9.41 -21.22
N ASN A 307 11.66 -10.40 -21.71
CA ASN A 307 13.10 -10.52 -21.57
C ASN A 307 13.61 -10.33 -20.11
N ALA A 308 12.83 -10.80 -19.14
CA ALA A 308 13.11 -10.65 -17.72
C ALA A 308 13.18 -12.03 -17.05
N LYS A 309 14.30 -12.35 -16.41
CA LYS A 309 14.41 -13.60 -15.65
C LYS A 309 13.41 -13.63 -14.49
N GLY A 310 12.80 -14.80 -14.27
CA GLY A 310 11.83 -14.97 -13.19
C GLY A 310 10.47 -14.30 -13.42
N PHE A 311 10.20 -13.81 -14.63
CA PHE A 311 9.02 -13.02 -14.97
C PHE A 311 8.60 -13.29 -16.42
N ILE A 312 7.31 -13.47 -16.67
CA ILE A 312 6.79 -13.73 -18.02
C ILE A 312 5.37 -13.19 -18.13
N SER A 313 5.02 -12.56 -19.25
CA SER A 313 3.66 -12.04 -19.48
C SER A 313 2.63 -13.16 -19.67
N TYR A 314 1.34 -12.86 -19.50
CA TYR A 314 0.29 -13.85 -19.77
C TYR A 314 0.29 -14.30 -21.23
N TYR A 315 0.49 -13.39 -22.19
CA TYR A 315 0.52 -13.78 -23.61
C TYR A 315 1.69 -14.73 -23.92
N GLU A 316 2.84 -14.56 -23.28
CA GLU A 316 3.95 -15.51 -23.38
C GLU A 316 3.59 -16.89 -22.78
N ILE A 317 2.93 -16.92 -21.63
CA ILE A 317 2.46 -18.18 -21.01
C ILE A 317 1.45 -18.90 -21.90
N CYS A 318 0.45 -18.18 -22.40
CA CYS A 318 -0.62 -18.82 -23.18
C CYS A 318 -0.12 -19.36 -24.52
N MET A 319 0.86 -18.71 -25.16
CA MET A 319 1.46 -19.20 -26.41
C MET A 319 2.17 -20.54 -26.19
N GLU A 320 2.85 -20.72 -25.07
CA GLU A 320 3.48 -21.99 -24.70
C GLU A 320 2.44 -23.13 -24.57
N LEU A 321 1.23 -22.80 -24.09
CA LEU A 321 0.11 -23.74 -23.93
C LEU A 321 -0.65 -24.06 -25.22
N GLN A 322 -0.51 -23.28 -26.30
CA GLN A 322 -1.16 -23.56 -27.59
C GLN A 322 -0.56 -24.79 -28.30
N GLN A 323 0.68 -25.18 -27.96
CA GLN A 323 1.38 -26.30 -28.59
C GLN A 323 1.92 -27.29 -27.54
N PRO A 324 1.07 -27.89 -26.70
CA PRO A 324 1.51 -28.64 -25.52
C PRO A 324 2.36 -29.87 -25.89
N ASN A 325 2.05 -30.52 -27.01
CA ASN A 325 2.79 -31.68 -27.52
C ASN A 325 4.19 -31.33 -28.08
N GLN A 326 4.45 -30.06 -28.40
CA GLN A 326 5.74 -29.60 -28.94
C GLN A 326 6.57 -28.89 -27.87
N ASN A 327 5.93 -28.08 -27.03
CA ASN A 327 6.63 -27.26 -26.04
C ASN A 327 6.90 -28.01 -24.73
N GLY A 328 6.16 -29.09 -24.44
CA GLY A 328 6.39 -29.97 -23.29
C GLY A 328 5.95 -29.39 -21.94
N TRP A 329 5.13 -28.32 -21.95
CA TRP A 329 4.53 -27.76 -20.75
C TRP A 329 3.29 -28.54 -20.33
N ILE A 330 3.20 -28.80 -19.03
CA ILE A 330 2.07 -29.47 -18.38
C ILE A 330 1.41 -28.46 -17.46
N LYS A 331 0.12 -28.20 -17.68
CA LYS A 331 -0.70 -27.36 -16.80
C LYS A 331 -1.20 -28.18 -15.61
N ASP A 332 -1.22 -27.57 -14.44
CA ASP A 332 -1.78 -28.11 -13.20
C ASP A 332 -2.39 -26.93 -12.41
N TYR A 333 -3.01 -27.19 -11.26
CA TYR A 333 -3.80 -26.19 -10.54
C TYR A 333 -3.59 -26.28 -9.03
N ASP A 334 -3.40 -25.13 -8.38
CA ASP A 334 -3.45 -25.04 -6.92
C ASP A 334 -4.92 -24.91 -6.50
N ASP A 335 -5.55 -26.04 -6.15
CA ASP A 335 -6.96 -26.09 -5.75
C ASP A 335 -7.27 -25.28 -4.49
N VAL A 336 -6.29 -25.03 -3.62
CA VAL A 336 -6.48 -24.25 -2.40
C VAL A 336 -6.23 -22.77 -2.69
N GLY A 337 -5.13 -22.45 -3.37
CA GLY A 337 -4.80 -21.10 -3.82
C GLY A 337 -5.70 -20.56 -4.93
N LYS A 338 -6.48 -21.41 -5.62
CA LYS A 338 -7.35 -21.05 -6.76
C LYS A 338 -6.60 -20.35 -7.89
N VAL A 339 -5.43 -20.86 -8.24
CA VAL A 339 -4.55 -20.28 -9.28
C VAL A 339 -3.84 -21.39 -10.06
N PRO A 340 -3.68 -21.25 -11.39
CA PRO A 340 -2.97 -22.22 -12.20
C PRO A 340 -1.45 -22.13 -12.01
N TYR A 341 -0.79 -23.23 -12.34
CA TYR A 341 0.63 -23.23 -12.65
C TYR A 341 0.91 -24.17 -13.81
N MET A 342 2.08 -24.06 -14.42
CA MET A 342 2.55 -25.03 -15.40
C MET A 342 4.03 -25.28 -15.24
N TYR A 343 4.47 -26.44 -15.69
CA TYR A 343 5.87 -26.85 -15.60
C TYR A 343 6.31 -27.63 -16.82
N LYS A 344 7.60 -27.56 -17.11
CA LYS A 344 8.26 -28.34 -18.15
C LYS A 344 9.25 -29.29 -17.48
N ALA A 345 8.89 -30.56 -17.49
CA ALA A 345 9.69 -31.63 -16.90
C ALA A 345 10.90 -31.97 -17.79
N GLY A 346 11.93 -32.57 -17.18
CA GLY A 346 13.11 -33.05 -17.89
C GLY A 346 14.16 -31.98 -18.21
N GLY A 347 15.25 -32.40 -18.85
CA GLY A 347 16.43 -31.57 -19.11
C GLY A 347 17.32 -31.35 -17.87
N LYS A 348 18.36 -30.52 -18.03
CA LYS A 348 19.24 -30.12 -16.91
C LYS A 348 18.62 -29.01 -16.02
N SER A 349 17.60 -28.33 -16.53
CA SER A 349 16.99 -27.13 -15.92
C SER A 349 15.47 -27.13 -16.10
N PRO A 350 14.71 -27.94 -15.33
CA PRO A 350 13.26 -27.97 -15.44
C PRO A 350 12.65 -26.60 -15.13
N GLN A 351 11.60 -26.21 -15.84
CA GLN A 351 10.98 -24.87 -15.70
C GLN A 351 9.62 -24.97 -15.02
N TRP A 352 9.25 -23.93 -14.27
CA TRP A 352 7.98 -23.84 -13.55
C TRP A 352 7.48 -22.40 -13.57
N VAL A 353 6.18 -22.18 -13.74
CA VAL A 353 5.55 -20.85 -13.68
C VAL A 353 4.19 -20.91 -13.00
N GLY A 354 3.93 -19.96 -12.11
CA GLY A 354 2.64 -19.73 -11.47
C GLY A 354 2.09 -18.38 -11.91
N TYR A 355 0.82 -18.35 -12.31
CA TYR A 355 0.22 -17.23 -13.05
C TYR A 355 -1.30 -17.17 -12.82
N GLU A 356 -1.99 -16.23 -13.48
CA GLU A 356 -3.46 -16.15 -13.53
C GLU A 356 -4.00 -16.60 -14.89
N ASP A 357 -5.16 -17.26 -14.89
CA ASP A 357 -5.98 -17.46 -16.07
C ASP A 357 -7.41 -16.95 -15.83
N ALA A 358 -8.29 -17.13 -16.82
CA ALA A 358 -9.69 -16.69 -16.69
C ALA A 358 -10.40 -17.38 -15.51
N ASP A 359 -10.11 -18.65 -15.23
CA ASP A 359 -10.77 -19.40 -14.16
C ASP A 359 -10.34 -18.88 -12.77
N SER A 360 -9.04 -18.67 -12.55
CA SER A 360 -8.53 -18.08 -11.30
C SER A 360 -9.04 -16.66 -11.09
N ILE A 361 -9.17 -15.87 -12.15
CA ILE A 361 -9.77 -14.54 -12.11
C ILE A 361 -11.23 -14.62 -11.68
N VAL A 362 -12.04 -15.54 -12.23
CA VAL A 362 -13.44 -15.72 -11.81
C VAL A 362 -13.54 -15.98 -10.30
N HIS A 363 -12.67 -16.81 -9.74
CA HIS A 363 -12.59 -17.01 -8.29
C HIS A 363 -12.30 -15.71 -7.52
N LYS A 364 -11.33 -14.91 -7.99
CA LYS A 364 -11.00 -13.61 -7.38
C LYS A 364 -12.14 -12.60 -7.49
N ILE A 365 -12.84 -12.53 -8.62
CA ILE A 365 -14.01 -11.64 -8.77
C ILE A 365 -15.14 -12.03 -7.81
N ASN A 366 -15.42 -13.33 -7.67
CA ASN A 366 -16.43 -13.79 -6.72
C ASN A 366 -16.06 -13.42 -5.28
N PHE A 367 -14.78 -13.59 -4.91
CA PHE A 367 -14.25 -13.14 -3.62
C PHE A 367 -14.40 -11.62 -3.42
N ILE A 368 -14.06 -10.80 -4.43
CA ILE A 368 -14.18 -9.34 -4.38
C ILE A 368 -15.63 -8.93 -4.09
N LYS A 369 -16.59 -9.54 -4.79
CA LYS A 369 -18.03 -9.28 -4.59
C LYS A 369 -18.52 -9.72 -3.22
N GLU A 370 -18.11 -10.92 -2.78
CA GLU A 370 -18.46 -11.47 -1.46
C GLU A 370 -17.98 -10.53 -0.35
N LYS A 371 -16.75 -10.04 -0.45
CA LYS A 371 -16.14 -9.15 0.54
C LYS A 371 -16.54 -7.68 0.37
N LYS A 372 -17.31 -7.35 -0.66
CA LYS A 372 -17.77 -5.99 -0.99
C LYS A 372 -16.65 -4.99 -1.24
N TYR A 373 -15.54 -5.45 -1.83
CA TYR A 373 -14.43 -4.56 -2.19
C TYR A 373 -14.78 -3.66 -3.37
N LEU A 374 -14.08 -2.52 -3.48
CA LEU A 374 -14.32 -1.49 -4.49
C LEU A 374 -14.17 -2.01 -5.92
N GLY A 375 -13.31 -3.00 -6.15
CA GLY A 375 -13.17 -3.64 -7.46
C GLY A 375 -11.83 -4.34 -7.64
N ALA A 376 -11.35 -4.36 -8.89
CA ALA A 376 -10.06 -4.97 -9.25
C ALA A 376 -9.13 -3.99 -9.94
N MET A 377 -7.84 -4.24 -9.79
CA MET A 377 -6.75 -3.56 -10.46
C MET A 377 -5.92 -4.60 -11.22
N VAL A 378 -5.40 -4.26 -12.39
CA VAL A 378 -4.50 -5.15 -13.15
C VAL A 378 -3.10 -4.58 -13.27
N TRP A 379 -2.11 -5.41 -12.95
CA TRP A 379 -0.71 -5.18 -13.29
C TRP A 379 -0.26 -6.20 -14.33
N ALA A 380 -0.10 -5.83 -15.59
CA ALA A 380 -0.48 -4.56 -16.22
C ALA A 380 -1.20 -4.87 -17.53
N CYS A 381 -1.96 -3.91 -18.07
CA CYS A 381 -2.81 -4.16 -19.23
C CYS A 381 -2.02 -4.56 -20.49
N ASP A 382 -0.75 -4.15 -20.56
CA ASP A 382 0.19 -4.50 -21.62
C ASP A 382 0.70 -5.96 -21.58
N MET A 383 0.27 -6.76 -20.60
CA MET A 383 0.68 -8.16 -20.46
C MET A 383 -0.46 -9.17 -20.64
N ASP A 384 -1.71 -8.71 -20.84
CA ASP A 384 -2.80 -9.56 -21.31
C ASP A 384 -2.53 -10.05 -22.75
N ASP A 385 -3.34 -10.96 -23.29
CA ASP A 385 -3.28 -11.30 -24.72
C ASP A 385 -3.99 -10.23 -25.56
N PHE A 386 -3.40 -9.03 -25.60
CA PHE A 386 -3.96 -7.86 -26.27
C PHE A 386 -3.94 -7.96 -27.80
N LYS A 387 -3.15 -8.87 -28.38
CA LYS A 387 -3.15 -9.16 -29.83
C LYS A 387 -4.02 -10.35 -30.20
N GLY A 388 -4.56 -11.10 -29.24
CA GLY A 388 -5.38 -12.28 -29.50
C GLY A 388 -4.59 -13.44 -30.12
N VAL A 389 -3.33 -13.63 -29.72
CA VAL A 389 -2.47 -14.70 -30.27
C VAL A 389 -2.85 -16.09 -29.75
N CYS A 390 -3.53 -16.15 -28.60
CA CYS A 390 -4.00 -17.38 -27.96
C CYS A 390 -5.52 -17.56 -28.06
N GLY A 391 -6.25 -16.57 -28.59
CA GLY A 391 -7.71 -16.57 -28.62
C GLY A 391 -8.28 -15.15 -28.77
N PRO A 392 -9.41 -14.83 -28.12
CA PRO A 392 -9.97 -13.48 -28.11
C PRO A 392 -8.98 -12.47 -27.53
N MET A 393 -9.00 -11.23 -28.04
CA MET A 393 -8.17 -10.14 -27.50
C MET A 393 -8.55 -9.81 -26.05
N ASN A 394 -7.54 -9.52 -25.23
CA ASN A 394 -7.66 -9.13 -23.81
C ASN A 394 -8.54 -10.10 -22.99
N PRO A 395 -8.26 -11.42 -23.01
CA PRO A 395 -9.14 -12.41 -22.39
C PRO A 395 -9.23 -12.23 -20.87
N LEU A 396 -8.15 -11.84 -20.19
CA LEU A 396 -8.16 -11.69 -18.74
C LEU A 396 -8.91 -10.43 -18.30
N ILE A 397 -8.64 -9.29 -18.94
CA ILE A 397 -9.36 -8.04 -18.67
C ILE A 397 -10.85 -8.19 -19.02
N THR A 398 -11.17 -8.88 -20.13
CA THR A 398 -12.56 -9.18 -20.51
C THR A 398 -13.26 -10.03 -19.46
N THR A 399 -12.56 -10.99 -18.86
CA THR A 399 -13.09 -11.82 -17.76
C THR A 399 -13.41 -10.96 -16.54
N ILE A 400 -12.51 -10.05 -16.15
CA ILE A 400 -12.74 -9.11 -15.04
C ILE A 400 -13.92 -8.19 -15.32
N TYR A 401 -13.94 -7.56 -16.50
CA TYR A 401 -14.99 -6.63 -16.92
C TYR A 401 -16.37 -7.29 -16.92
N ASN A 402 -16.50 -8.47 -17.53
CA ASN A 402 -17.76 -9.23 -17.51
C ASN A 402 -18.12 -9.69 -16.10
N GLY A 403 -17.11 -10.07 -15.31
CA GLY A 403 -17.25 -10.43 -13.91
C GLY A 403 -17.92 -9.34 -13.09
N PHE A 404 -17.63 -8.05 -13.34
CA PHE A 404 -18.23 -6.95 -12.58
C PHE A 404 -19.58 -6.42 -13.09
N LYS A 405 -20.12 -6.95 -14.20
CA LYS A 405 -21.43 -6.50 -14.70
C LYS A 405 -22.51 -6.66 -13.62
N GLY A 406 -23.20 -5.55 -13.32
CA GLY A 406 -24.26 -5.49 -12.32
C GLY A 406 -23.79 -5.51 -10.86
N TYR A 407 -22.48 -5.52 -10.61
CA TYR A 407 -21.96 -5.38 -9.25
C TYR A 407 -22.05 -3.93 -8.79
N ILE A 408 -22.65 -3.73 -7.62
CA ILE A 408 -22.76 -2.44 -6.94
C ILE A 408 -22.05 -2.58 -5.61
N VAL A 409 -21.07 -1.71 -5.36
CA VAL A 409 -20.34 -1.70 -4.10
C VAL A 409 -21.27 -1.17 -3.02
N THR A 410 -21.38 -1.92 -1.94
CA THR A 410 -22.20 -1.55 -0.78
C THR A 410 -21.29 -1.49 0.44
N SER A 411 -21.61 -0.58 1.37
CA SER A 411 -20.84 -0.50 2.60
C SER A 411 -20.89 -1.82 3.38
N LYS A 412 -19.78 -2.11 4.04
CA LYS A 412 -19.57 -3.25 4.91
C LYS A 412 -19.21 -2.70 6.28
N ASN A 413 -19.89 -3.17 7.32
CA ASN A 413 -19.40 -2.97 8.68
C ASN A 413 -18.26 -3.96 8.92
N TYR A 414 -17.13 -3.48 9.42
CA TYR A 414 -15.99 -4.30 9.78
C TYR A 414 -15.47 -3.86 11.15
N ASN A 415 -14.95 -4.83 11.90
CA ASN A 415 -14.29 -4.55 13.17
C ASN A 415 -12.83 -4.24 12.89
N THR A 416 -12.31 -3.20 13.51
CA THR A 416 -10.90 -2.84 13.43
C THR A 416 -10.19 -3.31 14.67
N THR A 417 -8.91 -3.64 14.52
CA THR A 417 -8.02 -3.91 15.64
C THR A 417 -7.81 -2.61 16.41
N PRO A 418 -8.08 -2.57 17.73
CA PRO A 418 -7.83 -1.38 18.53
C PRO A 418 -6.38 -0.92 18.40
N ARG A 419 -6.22 0.37 18.13
CA ARG A 419 -4.91 1.00 17.97
C ARG A 419 -4.70 2.00 19.12
N PRO A 420 -3.52 2.02 19.78
CA PRO A 420 -3.23 3.04 20.78
C PRO A 420 -3.17 4.45 20.17
N GLU A 421 -3.64 5.46 20.91
CA GLU A 421 -3.65 6.85 20.45
C GLU A 421 -2.25 7.38 20.12
N TRP A 422 -1.20 6.89 20.79
CA TRP A 422 0.17 7.31 20.54
C TRP A 422 0.70 6.90 19.15
N ASP A 423 0.11 5.88 18.52
CA ASP A 423 0.50 5.43 17.18
C ASP A 423 -0.12 6.32 16.09
N ARG A 424 -1.20 7.06 16.40
CA ARG A 424 -1.83 8.02 15.49
C ARG A 424 -0.85 9.16 15.17
N PRO A 425 -0.56 9.45 13.89
CA PRO A 425 0.34 10.54 13.54
C PRO A 425 -0.29 11.90 13.85
N PRO A 426 0.49 12.89 14.31
CA PRO A 426 -0.02 14.25 14.46
C PRO A 426 -0.29 14.85 13.07
N SER A 427 -1.46 15.47 12.87
CA SER A 427 -1.76 16.17 11.62
C SER A 427 -0.79 17.33 11.39
N THR A 428 -0.44 17.57 10.13
CA THR A 428 0.30 18.76 9.72
C THR A 428 -0.62 19.98 9.90
N LEU A 429 -0.33 20.82 10.89
CA LEU A 429 -1.02 22.11 11.02
C LEU A 429 -0.84 22.89 9.72
N SER A 430 -1.94 23.26 9.07
CA SER A 430 -1.93 24.13 7.90
C SER A 430 -1.12 25.39 8.22
N SER A 431 -0.13 25.71 7.39
CA SER A 431 0.80 26.83 7.60
C SER A 431 0.17 28.20 7.29
N ILE A 432 -1.10 28.40 7.64
CA ILE A 432 -1.78 29.70 7.57
C ILE A 432 -2.49 29.91 8.90
N GLY A 433 -2.09 30.96 9.61
CA GLY A 433 -2.60 31.33 10.93
C GLY A 433 -4.08 31.71 10.91
N GLU A 434 -4.97 30.72 10.87
CA GLU A 434 -6.32 30.88 11.39
C GLU A 434 -6.33 30.49 12.87
N LYS A 435 -6.56 31.51 13.71
CA LYS A 435 -6.91 31.28 15.12
C LYS A 435 -8.11 30.32 15.17
N PRO A 436 -8.12 29.32 16.07
CA PRO A 436 -9.29 28.47 16.25
C PRO A 436 -10.52 29.34 16.52
N ARG A 437 -11.52 29.25 15.63
CA ARG A 437 -12.84 29.78 15.93
C ARG A 437 -13.38 28.97 17.12
N PRO A 438 -13.82 29.61 18.22
CA PRO A 438 -14.34 28.87 19.35
C PRO A 438 -15.58 28.09 18.89
N THR A 439 -15.54 26.79 19.13
CA THR A 439 -16.69 25.90 19.03
C THR A 439 -17.82 26.44 19.92
N PRO A 440 -19.09 26.40 19.49
CA PRO A 440 -20.20 26.71 20.37
C PRO A 440 -20.22 25.69 21.52
N ASN A 441 -20.25 26.19 22.75
CA ASN A 441 -20.45 25.36 23.94
C ASN A 441 -21.72 24.51 23.77
N PRO A 442 -21.69 23.21 24.13
CA PRO A 442 -22.91 22.44 24.32
C PRO A 442 -23.74 23.08 25.45
N GLU A 443 -25.04 23.25 25.21
CA GLU A 443 -26.01 23.68 26.22
C GLU A 443 -25.92 22.80 27.48
N PRO A 444 -26.00 23.40 28.69
CA PRO A 444 -25.96 22.64 29.93
C PRO A 444 -27.27 21.89 30.14
N THR A 445 -27.20 20.56 30.10
CA THR A 445 -28.26 19.68 30.61
C THR A 445 -28.50 19.93 32.09
N LEU A 446 -29.74 20.30 32.43
CA LEU A 446 -30.23 20.48 33.80
C LEU A 446 -30.21 19.14 34.55
N ASN A 447 -29.36 19.03 35.57
CA ASN A 447 -29.47 17.98 36.59
C ASN A 447 -30.46 18.39 37.70
N PRO A 448 -31.32 17.48 38.19
CA PRO A 448 -32.19 17.73 39.34
C PRO A 448 -31.42 17.76 40.68
N LYS A 449 -31.92 18.58 41.61
CA LYS A 449 -31.39 18.90 42.95
C LYS A 449 -31.19 17.68 43.88
N PRO A 450 -30.25 17.75 44.86
CA PRO A 450 -30.09 16.75 45.93
C PRO A 450 -30.97 17.04 47.16
N ILE A 451 -31.34 15.97 47.88
CA ILE A 451 -32.04 15.96 49.18
C ILE A 451 -31.02 15.72 50.33
N PRO A 452 -31.18 16.29 51.55
CA PRO A 452 -30.12 16.33 52.57
C PRO A 452 -30.20 15.31 53.73
N ASN A 453 -29.02 14.78 54.13
CA ASN A 453 -28.48 14.36 55.45
C ASN A 453 -29.17 13.24 56.29
N PRO A 454 -28.49 12.54 57.26
CA PRO A 454 -27.42 13.03 58.16
C PRO A 454 -26.23 12.07 58.54
N LYS A 455 -25.27 12.69 59.24
CA LYS A 455 -24.05 12.22 59.99
C LYS A 455 -24.31 11.10 61.04
N PRO A 456 -23.30 10.37 61.60
CA PRO A 456 -22.32 10.96 62.57
C PRO A 456 -20.90 10.29 62.79
N THR A 457 -20.03 11.06 63.48
CA THR A 457 -18.93 10.72 64.46
C THR A 457 -17.72 9.84 64.03
N SER A 458 -16.46 10.02 64.45
CA SER A 458 -15.74 10.88 65.43
C SER A 458 -14.20 10.72 65.26
N ASN A 459 -13.44 11.76 65.62
CA ASN A 459 -11.96 12.02 65.64
C ASN A 459 -11.13 11.17 66.63
N PRO A 460 -9.81 11.42 66.94
CA PRO A 460 -8.73 12.27 66.36
C PRO A 460 -7.37 11.48 66.19
N ASP A 461 -6.19 11.98 65.75
CA ASP A 461 -5.31 12.98 66.40
C ASP A 461 -3.99 13.26 65.59
N VAL A 462 -3.59 14.55 65.53
CA VAL A 462 -2.23 15.17 65.77
C VAL A 462 -1.04 14.83 64.82
N THR A 463 -0.18 15.74 64.29
CA THR A 463 0.40 17.04 64.75
C THR A 463 1.01 17.87 63.58
N SER A 464 1.36 19.14 63.84
CA SER A 464 1.85 20.17 62.91
C SER A 464 3.30 20.65 63.14
N ARG A 465 4.04 20.95 62.03
CA ARG A 465 5.15 21.94 61.77
C ARG A 465 6.44 21.94 62.65
N PRO A 466 7.64 22.46 62.20
CA PRO A 466 7.86 23.71 61.44
C PRO A 466 8.99 23.70 60.37
N THR A 467 9.18 24.88 59.75
CA THR A 467 10.10 25.25 58.66
C THR A 467 11.39 25.89 59.20
N GLN A 468 12.59 25.53 58.70
CA GLN A 468 13.69 26.49 58.39
C GLN A 468 14.93 25.88 57.68
N SER A 469 15.25 26.49 56.54
CA SER A 469 16.56 26.76 55.88
C SER A 469 17.85 26.13 56.42
N THR A 470 18.59 25.43 55.53
CA THR A 470 20.05 25.57 55.35
C THR A 470 20.47 25.25 53.90
N SER A 471 21.61 25.82 53.51
CA SER A 471 22.24 25.96 52.20
C SER A 471 22.73 24.68 51.48
N LYS A 472 22.64 24.72 50.13
CA LYS A 472 23.30 23.96 49.03
C LYS A 472 24.40 22.92 49.39
N PRO A 473 24.45 21.78 48.66
CA PRO A 473 25.23 21.70 47.41
C PRO A 473 24.50 21.03 46.22
N ASP A 474 24.96 21.35 45.01
CA ASP A 474 24.59 20.74 43.71
C ASP A 474 24.51 19.19 43.76
N ASP A 475 23.43 18.61 43.23
CA ASP A 475 23.45 17.22 42.77
C ASP A 475 23.09 17.15 41.27
N LYS A 476 24.11 16.81 40.48
CA LYS A 476 24.10 16.71 39.02
C LYS A 476 23.61 15.32 38.63
N ASN A 477 22.47 15.21 37.96
CA ASN A 477 22.13 14.06 37.09
C ASN A 477 20.98 14.40 36.12
N GLU A 478 20.99 15.61 35.55
CA GLU A 478 20.09 15.93 34.45
C GLU A 478 20.68 15.37 33.15
N VAL A 479 19.97 14.43 32.52
CA VAL A 479 20.37 13.88 31.21
C VAL A 479 20.10 14.96 30.15
N VAL A 480 21.16 15.62 29.69
CA VAL A 480 21.03 16.73 28.73
C VAL A 480 21.21 16.23 27.30
N CYS A 481 20.26 16.58 26.43
CA CYS A 481 20.30 16.29 25.00
C CYS A 481 21.34 17.15 24.26
N ASN A 482 22.62 16.78 24.37
CA ASN A 482 23.76 17.48 23.77
C ASN A 482 23.98 17.13 22.28
N GLY A 483 22.92 17.14 21.47
CA GLY A 483 23.01 16.82 20.03
C GLY A 483 23.21 15.34 19.68
N GLN A 484 23.24 14.44 20.68
CA GLN A 484 23.24 12.99 20.48
C GLN A 484 21.80 12.47 20.37
N ILE A 485 21.55 11.56 19.42
CA ILE A 485 20.22 10.99 19.15
C ILE A 485 19.81 10.03 20.29
N MET A 486 20.76 9.27 20.82
CA MET A 486 20.56 8.39 21.97
C MET A 486 21.70 8.55 22.97
N ILE A 487 21.36 8.52 24.26
CA ILE A 487 22.29 8.70 25.38
C ILE A 487 22.23 7.43 26.24
N PRO A 488 23.36 6.78 26.55
CA PRO A 488 23.34 5.59 27.41
C PRO A 488 22.82 5.90 28.82
N GLY A 489 22.00 5.00 29.35
CA GLY A 489 21.59 5.00 30.75
C GLY A 489 22.67 4.41 31.66
N LYS A 490 22.52 4.65 32.97
CA LYS A 490 23.42 4.07 33.99
C LYS A 490 23.26 2.56 34.12
N ASP A 491 22.03 2.05 33.95
CA ASP A 491 21.77 0.63 33.75
C ASP A 491 22.14 0.27 32.30
N CYS A 492 22.88 -0.83 32.13
CA CYS A 492 23.34 -1.29 30.83
C CYS A 492 22.19 -1.63 29.87
N SER A 493 21.03 -2.00 30.40
CA SER A 493 19.81 -2.24 29.62
C SER A 493 19.04 -0.96 29.28
N GLU A 494 19.44 0.21 29.77
CA GLU A 494 18.71 1.46 29.61
C GLU A 494 19.43 2.45 28.70
N TYR A 495 18.66 3.23 27.96
CA TYR A 495 19.13 4.36 27.16
C TYR A 495 18.04 5.44 27.06
N PHE A 496 18.42 6.65 26.70
CA PHE A 496 17.51 7.76 26.50
C PHE A 496 17.50 8.16 25.03
N THR A 497 16.33 8.40 24.46
CA THR A 497 16.18 9.00 23.13
C THR A 497 15.79 10.46 23.32
N CYS A 498 16.48 11.36 22.61
CA CYS A 498 16.19 12.79 22.70
C CYS A 498 15.03 13.17 21.78
N VAL A 499 13.89 13.53 22.36
CA VAL A 499 12.68 13.94 21.63
C VAL A 499 12.39 15.41 21.97
N HIS A 500 12.47 16.30 20.98
CA HIS A 500 12.33 17.76 21.15
C HIS A 500 13.23 18.37 22.25
N GLY A 501 14.46 17.86 22.38
CA GLY A 501 15.43 18.32 23.40
C GLY A 501 15.18 17.78 24.81
N LYS A 502 14.20 16.88 24.99
CA LYS A 502 13.93 16.20 26.26
C LYS A 502 14.36 14.73 26.19
N PRO A 503 15.07 14.20 27.21
CA PRO A 503 15.44 12.79 27.26
C PRO A 503 14.22 11.91 27.58
N MET A 504 13.93 10.94 26.73
CA MET A 504 12.90 9.93 26.96
C MET A 504 13.55 8.59 27.26
N LYS A 505 13.28 8.03 28.44
CA LYS A 505 13.89 6.77 28.90
C LYS A 505 13.31 5.57 28.15
N SER A 506 14.19 4.70 27.67
CA SER A 506 13.90 3.45 26.97
C SER A 506 14.71 2.31 27.57
N ARG A 507 14.25 1.08 27.37
CA ARG A 507 14.93 -0.13 27.83
C ARG A 507 15.08 -1.12 26.69
N CYS A 508 16.24 -1.76 26.61
CA CYS A 508 16.48 -2.85 25.69
C CYS A 508 15.57 -4.06 25.98
N PRO A 509 15.26 -4.88 24.96
CA PRO A 509 14.62 -6.18 25.16
C PRO A 509 15.36 -7.02 26.21
N THR A 510 14.60 -7.87 26.91
CA THR A 510 15.15 -8.71 27.99
C THR A 510 16.37 -9.50 27.54
N GLY A 511 17.47 -9.38 28.29
CA GLY A 511 18.75 -10.06 28.00
C GLY A 511 19.71 -9.26 27.11
N LEU A 512 19.29 -8.11 26.57
CA LEU A 512 20.14 -7.23 25.76
C LEU A 512 20.55 -5.97 26.52
N ILE A 513 21.68 -5.40 26.11
CA ILE A 513 22.25 -4.17 26.65
C ILE A 513 22.45 -3.13 25.53
N PHE A 514 22.43 -1.85 25.89
CA PHE A 514 22.60 -0.77 24.93
C PHE A 514 24.07 -0.59 24.57
N HIS A 515 24.39 -0.76 23.29
CA HIS A 515 25.69 -0.54 22.67
C HIS A 515 25.82 0.93 22.23
N THR A 516 26.73 1.68 22.84
CA THR A 516 26.80 3.15 22.73
C THR A 516 27.35 3.67 21.40
N THR A 517 28.19 2.87 20.73
CA THR A 517 28.79 3.19 19.43
C THR A 517 27.83 2.90 18.28
N ASN A 518 27.17 1.74 18.31
CA ASN A 518 26.25 1.30 17.25
C ASN A 518 24.81 1.81 17.46
N LEU A 519 24.49 2.33 18.65
CA LEU A 519 23.18 2.84 19.05
C LEU A 519 22.05 1.79 18.91
N ILE A 520 22.37 0.54 19.27
CA ILE A 520 21.44 -0.61 19.23
C ILE A 520 21.46 -1.38 20.56
N CYS A 521 20.45 -2.23 20.76
CA CYS A 521 20.48 -3.23 21.82
C CYS A 521 21.14 -4.52 21.30
N ASP A 522 22.17 -4.98 21.98
CA ASP A 522 23.00 -6.11 21.59
C ASP A 522 23.29 -7.02 22.80
N TRP A 523 23.88 -8.18 22.56
CA TRP A 523 24.23 -9.13 23.60
C TRP A 523 25.38 -8.62 24.49
N PRO A 524 25.40 -8.97 25.80
CA PRO A 524 26.43 -8.52 26.75
C PRO A 524 27.88 -8.77 26.29
N GLU A 525 28.14 -9.84 25.53
CA GLU A 525 29.47 -10.16 24.99
C GLU A 525 29.98 -9.08 24.02
N ASN A 526 29.06 -8.39 23.35
CA ASN A 526 29.32 -7.34 22.38
C ASN A 526 29.33 -5.95 23.02
N ALA A 527 29.21 -5.81 24.35
CA ALA A 527 29.17 -4.49 24.99
C ALA A 527 30.40 -3.65 24.64
N ASP A 528 30.22 -2.37 24.32
CA ASP A 528 31.32 -1.42 24.22
C ASP A 528 31.67 -0.76 25.57
N ARG A 529 30.75 -0.83 26.53
CA ARG A 529 30.95 -0.42 27.93
C ARG A 529 31.49 -1.58 28.76
N LYS A 530 32.66 -1.42 29.38
CA LYS A 530 33.37 -2.50 30.09
C LYS A 530 32.58 -3.07 31.26
N GLU A 531 31.86 -2.21 31.96
CA GLU A 531 30.97 -2.54 33.07
C GLU A 531 29.76 -3.38 32.64
N CYS A 532 29.39 -3.34 31.35
CA CYS A 532 28.25 -4.07 30.80
C CYS A 532 28.62 -5.45 30.21
N LYS A 533 29.90 -5.80 30.13
CA LYS A 533 30.38 -7.09 29.58
C LYS A 533 30.20 -8.30 30.50
N LYS A 534 29.76 -8.09 31.74
CA LYS A 534 29.72 -9.12 32.80
C LYS A 534 28.35 -9.24 33.48
N ILE A 535 27.29 -8.76 32.82
CA ILE A 535 25.92 -8.72 33.36
C ILE A 535 25.14 -9.94 32.93
#